data_AF-A0A174MRU5-F1
#
_entry.id   AF-A0A174MRU5-F1
#
_cell.length_a   1.000
_cell.length_b   1.000
_cell.length_c   1.000
_cell.angle_alpha   90.00
_cell.angle_beta   90.00
_cell.angle_gamma   90.00
#
_symmetry.space_group_name_H-M   'P 1'
#
loop_
_entity.id
_entity.type
_entity.pdbx_description
1 polymer ?
#
loop_
_entity_poly.entity_id
_entity_poly.type
_entity_poly.pdbx_seq_one_letter_code
_entity_poly.pdbx_strand_id
1 'polypeptide(L)'
;MIKYMNFKEAFEAMKNGAKVKLPSWGGYWFWDERKETIMMNCRPEDADEGQAPVLDIRETQRVEYTLRNILSDEWMIADETNCPVLGGKQRLDFGTAFRMVKKYGKGMRLPHWKEDVAIRVQHPDEHSKMTAPYLYVESRFGRVPWKETMIELFSEDWEIVD
;
A
#
# COMPACT_ATOMS: atom_id res chain seq x y z
N MET A 1 -3.74 13.63 -9.64
CA MET A 1 -4.23 13.49 -8.25
C MET A 1 -5.04 12.21 -8.18
N ILE A 2 -4.72 11.35 -7.22
CA ILE A 2 -5.58 10.22 -6.87
C ILE A 2 -6.90 10.81 -6.36
N LYS A 3 -8.02 10.34 -6.89
CA LYS A 3 -9.35 10.75 -6.42
C LYS A 3 -9.85 9.73 -5.41
N TYR A 4 -9.85 10.12 -4.15
CA TYR A 4 -10.47 9.35 -3.08
C TYR A 4 -11.98 9.54 -3.05
N MET A 5 -12.66 8.54 -2.49
CA MET A 5 -14.10 8.39 -2.43
C MET A 5 -14.50 7.89 -1.05
N ASN A 6 -15.67 8.33 -0.57
CA ASN A 6 -16.29 7.68 0.57
C ASN A 6 -16.86 6.31 0.15
N PHE A 7 -17.20 5.49 1.13
CA PHE A 7 -17.70 4.15 0.83
C PHE A 7 -19.02 4.12 0.07
N LYS A 8 -19.90 5.13 0.23
CA LYS A 8 -21.14 5.21 -0.56
C LYS A 8 -20.81 5.33 -2.05
N GLU A 9 -19.89 6.22 -2.41
CA GLU A 9 -19.43 6.39 -3.79
C GLU A 9 -18.72 5.13 -4.30
N ALA A 10 -17.87 4.51 -3.47
CA ALA A 10 -17.20 3.25 -3.80
C ALA A 10 -18.19 2.10 -4.02
N PHE A 11 -19.24 2.01 -3.22
CA PHE A 11 -20.29 1.00 -3.34
C PHE A 11 -21.08 1.17 -4.64
N GLU A 12 -21.47 2.40 -4.99
CA GLU A 12 -22.11 2.69 -6.28
C GLU A 12 -21.15 2.37 -7.45
N ALA A 13 -19.86 2.68 -7.34
CA ALA A 13 -18.88 2.30 -8.36
C ALA A 13 -18.80 0.77 -8.53
N MET A 14 -18.78 0.01 -7.42
CA MET A 14 -18.78 -1.45 -7.45
C MET A 14 -20.01 -2.01 -8.16
N LYS A 15 -21.20 -1.47 -7.86
CA LYS A 15 -22.45 -1.86 -8.55
C LYS A 15 -22.46 -1.53 -10.05
N ASN A 16 -21.62 -0.58 -10.47
CA ASN A 16 -21.37 -0.29 -11.90
C ASN A 16 -20.21 -1.10 -12.49
N GLY A 17 -19.77 -2.17 -11.81
CA GLY A 17 -18.74 -3.10 -12.27
C GLY A 17 -17.31 -2.68 -11.96
N ALA A 18 -17.10 -1.58 -11.23
CA ALA A 18 -15.75 -1.18 -10.84
C ALA A 18 -15.18 -2.09 -9.74
N LYS A 19 -13.85 -2.20 -9.73
CA LYS A 19 -13.09 -2.72 -8.60
C LYS A 19 -12.62 -1.53 -7.78
N VAL A 20 -12.70 -1.62 -6.45
CA VAL A 20 -12.30 -0.54 -5.55
C VAL A 20 -11.34 -1.05 -4.49
N LYS A 21 -10.47 -0.19 -3.97
CA LYS A 21 -9.53 -0.54 -2.91
C LYS A 21 -9.23 0.64 -2.00
N LEU A 22 -8.64 0.34 -0.85
CA LEU A 22 -7.93 1.32 -0.03
C LEU A 22 -6.45 1.35 -0.46
N PRO A 23 -5.74 2.49 -0.31
CA PRO A 23 -4.37 2.64 -0.82
C PRO A 23 -3.42 1.54 -0.33
N SER A 24 -3.45 1.34 0.98
CA SER A 24 -2.64 0.38 1.73
C SER A 24 -3.06 -1.08 1.59
N TRP A 25 -4.05 -1.40 0.75
CA TRP A 25 -4.47 -2.78 0.53
C TRP A 25 -4.03 -3.31 -0.84
N GLY A 26 -3.41 -4.49 -0.85
CA GLY A 26 -2.94 -5.13 -2.09
C GLY A 26 -4.04 -5.76 -2.93
N GLY A 27 -5.23 -5.95 -2.36
CA GLY A 27 -6.42 -6.51 -2.99
C GLY A 27 -7.41 -5.47 -3.51
N TYR A 28 -8.62 -5.92 -3.83
CA TYR A 28 -9.74 -5.05 -4.21
C TYR A 28 -11.09 -5.66 -3.82
N TRP A 29 -12.11 -4.81 -3.72
CA TRP A 29 -13.52 -5.15 -3.53
C TRP A 29 -14.28 -4.98 -4.83
N PHE A 30 -15.28 -5.82 -5.04
CA PHE A 30 -16.20 -5.74 -6.17
C PHE A 30 -17.59 -6.25 -5.79
N TRP A 31 -18.60 -5.81 -6.53
CA TRP A 31 -19.97 -6.30 -6.38
C TRP A 31 -20.18 -7.57 -7.21
N ASP A 32 -20.78 -8.59 -6.60
CA ASP A 32 -21.24 -9.79 -7.30
C ASP A 32 -22.77 -9.73 -7.44
N GLU A 33 -23.24 -9.49 -8.67
CA GLU A 33 -24.68 -9.36 -8.99
C GLU A 33 -25.47 -10.65 -8.75
N ARG A 34 -24.82 -11.82 -8.81
CA ARG A 34 -25.53 -13.10 -8.61
C ARG A 34 -25.73 -13.38 -7.13
N LYS A 35 -24.76 -13.01 -6.30
CA LYS A 35 -24.79 -13.21 -4.85
C LYS A 35 -25.39 -12.02 -4.08
N GLU A 36 -25.56 -10.88 -4.75
CA GLU A 36 -25.99 -9.60 -4.17
C GLU A 36 -25.13 -9.22 -2.94
N THR A 37 -23.82 -9.33 -3.09
CA THR A 37 -22.86 -9.10 -1.99
C THR A 37 -21.57 -8.46 -2.50
N ILE A 38 -20.79 -7.94 -1.56
CA ILE A 38 -19.43 -7.49 -1.83
C ILE A 38 -18.50 -8.70 -1.71
N MET A 39 -17.69 -8.90 -2.73
CA MET A 39 -16.62 -9.88 -2.76
C MET A 39 -15.29 -9.16 -2.57
N MET A 40 -14.42 -9.72 -1.74
CA MET A 40 -13.11 -9.19 -1.40
C MET A 40 -12.04 -10.10 -2.00
N ASN A 41 -11.30 -9.61 -2.98
CA ASN A 41 -10.15 -10.31 -3.54
C ASN A 41 -8.90 -9.91 -2.76
N CYS A 42 -8.52 -10.74 -1.79
CA CYS A 42 -7.36 -10.55 -0.94
C CYS A 42 -6.08 -11.01 -1.65
N ARG A 43 -4.91 -10.51 -1.22
CA ARG A 43 -3.66 -11.18 -1.61
C ARG A 43 -3.64 -12.57 -0.97
N PRO A 44 -3.07 -13.59 -1.64
CA PRO A 44 -2.97 -14.93 -1.06
C PRO A 44 -2.29 -14.96 0.32
N GLU A 45 -1.31 -14.09 0.54
CA GLU A 45 -0.59 -13.92 1.81
C GLU A 45 -1.39 -13.21 2.92
N ASP A 46 -2.48 -12.52 2.57
CA ASP A 46 -3.36 -11.84 3.53
C ASP A 46 -4.60 -12.68 3.91
N ALA A 47 -4.79 -13.85 3.27
CA ALA A 47 -5.93 -14.72 3.54
C ALA A 47 -5.73 -15.44 4.89
N ASP A 48 -6.76 -15.42 5.74
CA ASP A 48 -6.75 -16.20 6.98
C ASP A 48 -6.80 -17.71 6.65
N GLU A 49 -6.28 -18.55 7.55
CA GLU A 49 -6.21 -19.99 7.33
C GLU A 49 -7.60 -20.58 7.02
N GLY A 50 -7.70 -21.32 5.91
CA GLY A 50 -8.96 -21.92 5.45
C GLY A 50 -9.86 -20.99 4.64
N GLN A 51 -9.49 -19.72 4.43
CA GLN A 51 -10.23 -18.81 3.54
C GLN A 51 -9.68 -18.82 2.11
N ALA A 52 -10.58 -18.74 1.14
CA ALA A 52 -10.20 -18.57 -0.25
C ALA A 52 -9.64 -17.15 -0.49
N PRO A 53 -8.77 -16.94 -1.51
CA PRO A 53 -8.28 -15.60 -1.88
C PRO A 53 -9.41 -14.62 -2.22
N VAL A 54 -10.54 -15.12 -2.72
CA VAL A 54 -11.76 -14.33 -2.94
C VAL A 54 -12.79 -14.71 -1.88
N LEU A 55 -13.04 -13.77 -0.97
CA LEU A 55 -13.89 -13.95 0.21
C LEU A 55 -15.19 -13.16 0.05
N ASP A 56 -16.32 -13.77 0.39
CA ASP A 56 -17.57 -13.02 0.54
C ASP A 56 -17.50 -12.15 1.80
N ILE A 57 -17.87 -10.86 1.74
CA ILE A 57 -17.78 -9.97 2.91
C ILE A 57 -18.53 -10.51 4.13
N ARG A 58 -19.57 -11.31 3.91
CA ARG A 58 -20.37 -11.96 4.97
C ARG A 58 -19.58 -13.04 5.73
N GLU A 59 -18.53 -13.57 5.13
CA GLU A 59 -17.67 -14.61 5.69
C GLU A 59 -16.43 -14.00 6.40
N THR A 60 -16.32 -12.67 6.47
CA THR A 60 -15.21 -11.99 7.16
C THR A 60 -15.14 -12.40 8.62
N GLN A 61 -13.96 -12.87 9.06
CA GLN A 61 -13.69 -13.12 10.47
C GLN A 61 -13.13 -11.88 11.17
N ARG A 62 -12.77 -10.83 10.40
CA ARG A 62 -12.19 -9.57 10.88
C ARG A 62 -13.22 -8.45 10.82
N VAL A 63 -14.30 -8.58 11.58
CA VAL A 63 -15.46 -7.67 11.52
C VAL A 63 -15.09 -6.21 11.80
N GLU A 64 -14.36 -5.93 12.88
CA GLU A 64 -13.95 -4.56 13.25
C GLU A 64 -13.08 -3.91 12.15
N TYR A 65 -12.11 -4.67 11.62
CA TYR A 65 -11.26 -4.22 10.53
C TYR A 65 -12.07 -3.93 9.24
N THR A 66 -13.01 -4.82 8.90
CA THR A 66 -13.87 -4.66 7.73
C THR A 66 -14.77 -3.42 7.85
N LEU A 67 -15.35 -3.20 9.04
CA LEU A 67 -16.16 -2.00 9.31
C LEU A 67 -15.31 -0.72 9.28
N ARG A 68 -14.08 -0.75 9.79
CA ARG A 68 -13.17 0.39 9.67
C ARG A 68 -12.84 0.74 8.23
N ASN A 69 -12.65 -0.26 7.37
CA ASN A 69 -12.46 -0.02 5.94
C ASN A 69 -13.72 0.59 5.31
N ILE A 70 -14.91 0.08 5.63
CA ILE A 70 -16.19 0.65 5.17
C ILE A 70 -16.37 2.09 5.63
N LEU A 71 -15.88 2.45 6.81
CA LEU A 71 -15.97 3.82 7.34
C LEU A 71 -14.88 4.76 6.80
N SER A 72 -13.99 4.28 5.92
CA SER A 72 -12.95 5.11 5.31
C SER A 72 -13.48 6.00 4.19
N ASP A 73 -12.88 7.19 4.07
CA ASP A 73 -13.09 8.13 2.97
C ASP A 73 -11.96 8.08 1.91
N GLU A 74 -11.14 7.03 1.96
CA GLU A 74 -9.93 6.88 1.13
C GLU A 74 -10.10 5.81 0.03
N TRP A 75 -11.34 5.46 -0.34
CA TRP A 75 -11.55 4.47 -1.40
C TRP A 75 -11.15 5.02 -2.77
N MET A 76 -10.57 4.17 -3.60
CA MET A 76 -10.16 4.50 -4.97
C MET A 76 -10.46 3.35 -5.91
N ILE A 77 -10.49 3.63 -7.22
CA ILE A 77 -10.61 2.58 -8.25
C ILE A 77 -9.33 1.73 -8.24
N ALA A 78 -9.50 0.41 -8.22
CA ALA A 78 -8.42 -0.55 -8.37
C ALA A 78 -8.18 -0.84 -9.86
N ASP A 79 -6.93 -0.73 -10.30
CA ASP A 79 -6.52 -1.00 -11.68
C ASP A 79 -5.17 -1.75 -11.74
N GLU A 80 -4.73 -2.06 -12.96
CA GLU A 80 -3.48 -2.76 -13.26
C GLU A 80 -2.22 -1.95 -12.90
N THR A 81 -2.37 -0.69 -12.47
CA THR A 81 -1.25 0.15 -12.04
C THR A 81 -1.10 0.18 -10.53
N ASN A 82 -2.21 0.18 -9.79
CA ASN A 82 -2.23 0.46 -8.35
C ASN A 82 -2.60 -0.75 -7.47
N CYS A 83 -3.01 -1.87 -8.06
CA CYS A 83 -3.47 -3.05 -7.33
C CYS A 83 -2.57 -4.26 -7.62
N PRO A 84 -1.79 -4.74 -6.63
CA PRO A 84 -0.95 -5.92 -6.75
C PRO A 84 -1.64 -7.16 -7.33
N VAL A 85 -2.86 -7.47 -6.91
CA VAL A 85 -3.62 -8.63 -7.44
C VAL A 85 -3.98 -8.48 -8.93
N LEU A 86 -3.93 -7.25 -9.46
CA LEU A 86 -4.13 -6.94 -10.88
C LEU A 86 -2.80 -6.75 -11.64
N GLY A 87 -1.65 -7.07 -11.04
CA GLY A 87 -0.32 -6.88 -11.63
C GLY A 87 0.29 -5.49 -11.42
N GLY A 88 -0.42 -4.59 -10.73
CA GLY A 88 0.08 -3.27 -10.36
C GLY A 88 0.99 -3.28 -9.14
N LYS A 89 1.33 -2.09 -8.65
CA LYS A 89 2.10 -1.92 -7.42
C LYS A 89 1.28 -1.23 -6.36
N GLN A 90 1.49 -1.64 -5.11
CA GLN A 90 0.93 -0.95 -3.97
C GLN A 90 1.61 0.41 -3.83
N ARG A 91 0.79 1.46 -3.73
CA ARG A 91 1.23 2.82 -3.45
C ARG A 91 0.92 3.15 -2.00
N LEU A 92 1.90 3.71 -1.31
CA LEU A 92 1.84 3.97 0.12
C LEU A 92 2.03 5.45 0.41
N ASP A 93 1.40 5.91 1.48
CA ASP A 93 1.77 7.17 2.12
C ASP A 93 3.21 7.09 2.67
N PHE A 94 3.83 8.26 2.88
CA PHE A 94 5.19 8.33 3.41
C PHE A 94 5.34 7.63 4.77
N GLY A 95 4.37 7.78 5.68
CA GLY A 95 4.44 7.21 7.03
C GLY A 95 4.39 5.68 7.04
N THR A 96 3.57 5.09 6.19
CA THR A 96 3.48 3.64 5.99
C THR A 96 4.75 3.13 5.30
N ALA A 97 5.23 3.82 4.25
CA ALA A 97 6.49 3.44 3.59
C ALA A 97 7.69 3.53 4.55
N PHE A 98 7.81 4.63 5.29
CA PHE A 98 8.87 4.84 6.28
C PHE A 98 8.83 3.80 7.40
N ARG A 99 7.63 3.39 7.85
CA ARG A 99 7.49 2.29 8.82
C ARG A 99 8.07 0.98 8.29
N MET A 100 7.85 0.69 7.00
CA MET A 100 8.41 -0.50 6.35
C MET A 100 9.93 -0.46 6.34
N VAL A 101 10.52 0.67 5.93
CA VAL A 101 11.97 0.90 5.95
C VAL A 101 12.54 0.75 7.36
N LYS A 102 11.96 1.47 8.33
CA LYS A 102 12.45 1.54 9.72
C LYS A 102 12.40 0.20 10.45
N LYS A 103 11.36 -0.61 10.25
CA LYS A 103 11.11 -1.82 11.05
C LYS A 103 11.58 -3.10 10.37
N TYR A 104 11.52 -3.15 9.04
CA TYR A 104 11.75 -4.38 8.27
C TYR A 104 12.97 -4.30 7.35
N GLY A 105 13.75 -3.20 7.40
CA GLY A 105 14.98 -3.04 6.63
C GLY A 105 14.78 -2.96 5.12
N LYS A 106 13.55 -2.70 4.66
CA LYS A 106 13.22 -2.49 3.26
C LYS A 106 13.74 -1.14 2.76
N GLY A 107 13.75 -0.93 1.45
CA GLY A 107 13.88 0.39 0.83
C GLY A 107 12.53 0.99 0.45
N MET A 108 12.51 2.29 0.19
CA MET A 108 11.37 2.98 -0.41
C MET A 108 11.81 3.97 -1.48
N ARG A 109 10.96 4.21 -2.48
CA ARG A 109 11.24 5.17 -3.55
C ARG A 109 9.96 5.76 -4.14
N LEU A 110 10.10 6.86 -4.87
CA LEU A 110 9.02 7.42 -5.70
C LEU A 110 9.09 6.88 -7.13
N PRO A 111 7.94 6.65 -7.81
CA PRO A 111 7.91 6.01 -9.14
C PRO A 111 8.65 6.79 -10.24
N HIS A 112 8.78 8.11 -10.09
CA HIS A 112 9.47 8.96 -11.06
C HIS A 112 11.00 8.99 -10.86
N TRP A 113 11.51 8.33 -9.81
CA TRP A 113 12.96 8.17 -9.62
C TRP A 113 13.50 7.06 -10.50
N LYS A 114 14.81 7.07 -10.73
CA LYS A 114 15.46 5.97 -11.44
C LYS A 114 15.35 4.68 -10.64
N GLU A 115 15.32 3.56 -11.34
CA GLU A 115 15.03 2.28 -10.69
C GLU A 115 16.06 1.88 -9.63
N ASP A 116 17.31 2.28 -9.82
CA ASP A 116 18.42 2.02 -8.90
C ASP A 116 18.43 2.96 -7.68
N VAL A 117 17.53 3.94 -7.61
CA VAL A 117 17.48 4.94 -6.54
C VAL A 117 16.46 4.54 -5.48
N ALA A 118 16.91 4.35 -4.25
CA ALA A 118 16.06 4.02 -3.12
C ALA A 118 16.54 4.67 -1.82
N ILE A 119 15.60 5.07 -0.97
CA ILE A 119 15.90 5.45 0.42
C ILE A 119 15.96 4.20 1.27
N ARG A 120 16.98 4.10 2.11
CA ARG A 120 17.16 3.03 3.10
C ARG A 120 17.54 3.61 4.45
N VAL A 121 17.43 2.78 5.49
CA VAL A 121 17.88 3.10 6.83
C VAL A 121 19.24 2.44 7.11
N GLN A 122 20.14 3.19 7.73
CA GLN A 122 21.32 2.63 8.38
C GLN A 122 21.06 2.59 9.88
N HIS A 123 21.16 1.41 10.46
CA HIS A 123 21.26 1.27 11.92
C HIS A 123 22.74 1.24 12.31
N PRO A 124 23.14 1.92 13.39
CA PRO A 124 24.51 1.90 13.84
C PRO A 124 24.93 0.50 14.28
N ASP A 125 26.16 0.12 13.95
CA ASP A 125 26.82 -1.13 14.30
C ASP A 125 28.21 -0.85 14.92
N GLU A 126 28.96 -1.91 15.23
CA GLU A 126 30.30 -1.82 15.84
C GLU A 126 31.32 -1.04 14.99
N HIS A 127 31.03 -0.82 13.71
CA HIS A 127 31.89 -0.09 12.78
C HIS A 127 31.35 1.31 12.43
N SER A 128 30.20 1.69 13.00
CA SER A 128 29.53 2.95 12.69
C SER A 128 30.13 4.13 13.45
N LYS A 129 30.42 5.21 12.72
CA LYS A 129 30.84 6.49 13.31
C LYS A 129 29.69 7.28 13.94
N MET A 130 28.46 7.02 13.51
CA MET A 130 27.23 7.65 13.99
C MET A 130 26.54 6.74 15.00
N THR A 131 25.93 7.31 16.03
CA THR A 131 25.25 6.57 17.11
C THR A 131 23.73 6.54 16.97
N ALA A 132 23.16 7.36 16.07
CA ALA A 132 21.73 7.39 15.77
C ALA A 132 21.47 6.77 14.38
N PRO A 133 20.33 6.06 14.19
CA PRO A 133 19.93 5.63 12.86
C PRO A 133 19.63 6.84 11.97
N TYR A 134 19.91 6.70 10.68
CA TYR A 134 19.67 7.76 9.70
C TYR A 134 19.24 7.18 8.35
N LEU A 135 18.59 8.01 7.55
CA LEU A 135 18.19 7.67 6.19
C LEU A 135 19.28 8.09 5.19
N TYR A 136 19.49 7.27 4.17
CA TYR A 136 20.37 7.57 3.05
C TYR A 136 19.70 7.17 1.75
N VAL A 137 20.06 7.85 0.66
CA VAL A 137 19.77 7.39 -0.69
C VAL A 137 20.89 6.47 -1.12
N GLU A 138 20.51 5.29 -1.63
CA GLU A 138 21.38 4.37 -2.35
C GLU A 138 21.13 4.50 -3.85
N SER A 139 22.20 4.48 -4.64
CA SER A 139 22.15 4.42 -6.10
C SER A 139 23.42 3.77 -6.66
N ARG A 140 23.50 3.62 -7.99
CA ARG A 140 24.74 3.21 -8.67
C ARG A 140 25.96 4.09 -8.39
N PHE A 141 25.76 5.30 -7.85
CA PHE A 141 26.83 6.23 -7.49
C PHE A 141 27.27 6.14 -6.02
N GLY A 142 26.68 5.21 -5.26
CA GLY A 142 26.97 5.01 -3.84
C GLY A 142 25.85 5.51 -2.93
N ARG A 143 26.20 5.71 -1.65
CA ARG A 143 25.27 6.07 -0.58
C ARG A 143 25.52 7.49 -0.11
N VAL A 144 24.46 8.28 -0.03
CA VAL A 144 24.52 9.67 0.44
C VAL A 144 23.44 9.92 1.49
N PRO A 145 23.74 10.66 2.58
CA PRO A 145 22.71 11.03 3.55
C PRO A 145 21.52 11.70 2.85
N TRP A 146 20.32 11.29 3.22
CA TRP A 146 19.10 11.82 2.63
C TRP A 146 18.37 12.73 3.61
N LYS A 147 17.77 13.79 3.08
CA LYS A 147 16.86 14.67 3.79
C LYS A 147 15.61 14.83 2.96
N GLU A 148 14.47 14.63 3.59
CA GLU A 148 13.16 14.76 2.97
C GLU A 148 12.81 16.21 2.62
N THR A 149 12.05 16.36 1.55
CA THR A 149 11.36 17.58 1.14
C THR A 149 9.88 17.49 1.49
N MET A 150 9.20 18.63 1.52
CA MET A 150 7.74 18.66 1.73
C MET A 150 6.99 17.92 0.61
N ILE A 151 7.50 17.95 -0.63
CA ILE A 151 6.86 17.24 -1.74
C ILE A 151 6.91 15.72 -1.51
N GLU A 152 8.04 15.21 -1.04
CA GLU A 152 8.22 13.79 -0.72
C GLU A 152 7.36 13.36 0.48
N LEU A 153 7.30 14.19 1.53
CA LEU A 153 6.49 13.91 2.73
C LEU A 153 4.98 13.82 2.44
N PHE A 154 4.47 14.62 1.51
CA PHE A 154 3.06 14.65 1.12
C PHE A 154 2.73 13.70 -0.04
N SER A 155 3.70 12.91 -0.52
CA SER A 155 3.46 11.93 -1.57
C SER A 155 2.75 10.69 -1.04
N GLU A 156 1.73 10.26 -1.78
CA GLU A 156 0.94 9.03 -1.54
C GLU A 156 1.36 7.88 -2.49
N ASP A 157 2.43 8.09 -3.25
CA ASP A 157 2.86 7.20 -4.32
C ASP A 157 4.10 6.37 -3.97
N TRP A 158 4.45 6.20 -2.69
CA TRP A 158 5.67 5.48 -2.32
C TRP A 158 5.59 3.98 -2.64
N GLU A 159 6.66 3.46 -3.26
CA GLU A 159 6.87 2.03 -3.52
C GLU A 159 7.86 1.45 -2.50
N ILE A 160 7.60 0.25 -2.01
CA ILE A 160 8.59 -0.54 -1.25
C ILE A 160 9.47 -1.31 -2.22
N VAL A 161 10.77 -1.33 -1.94
CA VAL A 161 11.77 -2.12 -2.66
C VAL A 161 12.55 -3.00 -1.69
N ASP A 162 13.07 -4.10 -2.18
CA ASP A 162 13.96 -4.99 -1.43
C ASP A 162 15.38 -4.42 -1.35
#